data_AF-A0A4Y2CH57-F1
#
_entry.id   AF-A0A4Y2CH57-F1
#
_cell.length_a   1.000
_cell.length_b   1.000
_cell.length_c   1.000
_cell.angle_alpha   90.00
_cell.angle_beta   90.00
_cell.angle_gamma   90.00
#
_symmetry.space_group_name_H-M   'P 1'
#
loop_
_entity.id
_entity.type
_entity.pdbx_description
1 polymer ?
#
loop_
_entity_poly.entity_id
_entity_poly.type
_entity_poly.pdbx_seq_one_letter_code
_entity_poly.pdbx_strand_id
1 'polypeptide(L)'
;MSQKLEQNAQQKPPKISYQPQKYEDTQLEHFKKMVEKEFNLKFNDYWELQEWSCKNYPEFWDCVWRFFDIIHSKPYSQVYDRKNGFESMEWFKDARLNYAENLLKYRDSEIAIISTNAEDVTEYISYEQLYNEVHVYVKAMRNEGIRKGNSIACYLLNKKEALFAFLATAAIGAVWCSCLPFMGARV
;
A
#
# COMPACT_ATOMS: atom_id res chain seq x y z
N MET A 1 -14.39 44.38 0.33
CA MET A 1 -13.61 43.12 0.43
C MET A 1 -13.56 42.34 -0.88
N SER A 2 -14.61 42.37 -1.73
CA SER A 2 -14.62 41.65 -3.03
C SER A 2 -13.60 42.14 -4.08
N GLN A 3 -13.32 43.44 -4.18
CA GLN A 3 -12.41 43.96 -5.22
C GLN A 3 -10.93 43.55 -5.06
N LYS A 4 -10.48 43.21 -3.84
CA LYS A 4 -9.10 42.75 -3.61
C LYS A 4 -8.88 41.27 -3.94
N LEU A 5 -9.96 40.47 -3.97
CA LEU A 5 -9.90 39.06 -4.38
C LEU A 5 -9.85 38.93 -5.90
N GLU A 6 -10.57 39.78 -6.63
CA GLU A 6 -10.55 39.80 -8.11
C GLU A 6 -9.22 40.31 -8.69
N GLN A 7 -8.53 41.24 -8.01
CA GLN A 7 -7.22 41.74 -8.44
C GLN A 7 -6.09 40.69 -8.34
N ASN A 8 -6.25 39.64 -7.53
CA ASN A 8 -5.29 38.54 -7.46
C ASN A 8 -5.46 37.51 -8.59
N ALA A 9 -6.55 37.57 -9.37
CA ALA A 9 -6.80 36.66 -10.48
C ALA A 9 -5.99 36.99 -11.75
N GLN A 10 -5.29 38.14 -11.78
CA GLN A 10 -4.41 38.56 -12.87
C GLN A 10 -2.92 38.24 -12.62
N GLN A 11 -2.61 37.41 -11.63
CA GLN A 11 -1.24 36.92 -11.46
C GLN A 11 -0.90 35.96 -12.59
N LYS A 12 0.18 36.28 -13.33
CA LYS A 12 0.76 35.45 -14.40
C LYS A 12 0.81 33.99 -13.91
N PRO A 13 0.36 33.00 -14.72
CA PRO A 13 0.36 31.62 -14.28
C PRO A 13 1.76 31.23 -13.77
N PRO A 14 1.85 30.45 -12.68
CA PRO A 14 3.12 30.13 -12.06
C PRO A 14 4.05 29.49 -13.10
N LYS A 15 5.29 29.95 -13.14
CA LYS A 15 6.29 29.39 -14.07
C LYS A 15 6.54 27.94 -13.66
N ILE A 16 6.25 27.01 -14.56
CA ILE A 16 6.55 25.59 -14.37
C ILE A 16 8.07 25.43 -14.30
N SER A 17 8.59 24.93 -13.17
CA SER A 17 10.03 24.71 -12.98
C SER A 17 10.55 23.48 -13.71
N TYR A 18 9.69 22.47 -13.86
CA TYR A 18 10.00 21.21 -14.54
C TYR A 18 8.70 20.58 -15.03
N GLN A 19 8.74 20.03 -16.25
CA GLN A 19 7.66 19.22 -16.78
C GLN A 19 8.24 17.85 -17.15
N PRO A 20 7.76 16.76 -16.55
CA PRO A 20 8.22 15.43 -16.91
C PRO A 20 7.84 15.11 -18.36
N GLN A 21 8.72 14.38 -19.03
CA GLN A 21 8.40 13.82 -20.34
C GLN A 21 7.23 12.84 -20.19
N LYS A 22 6.31 12.82 -21.17
CA LYS A 22 5.23 11.83 -21.20
C LYS A 22 5.83 10.49 -21.63
N TYR A 23 5.64 9.48 -20.79
CA TYR A 23 6.01 8.09 -21.07
C TYR A 23 4.73 7.28 -21.29
N GLU A 24 4.65 6.57 -22.41
CA GLU A 24 3.48 5.76 -22.77
C GLU A 24 3.48 4.36 -22.12
N ASP A 25 4.65 3.93 -21.64
CA ASP A 25 4.90 2.64 -20.99
C ASP A 25 5.13 2.85 -19.49
N THR A 26 4.07 3.27 -18.80
CA THR A 26 4.07 3.38 -17.33
C THR A 26 2.97 2.49 -16.77
N GLN A 27 3.13 2.08 -15.51
CA GLN A 27 2.08 1.30 -14.81
C GLN A 27 0.74 2.05 -14.77
N LEU A 28 0.77 3.38 -14.67
CA LEU A 28 -0.43 4.21 -14.71
C LEU A 28 -1.09 4.18 -16.09
N GLU A 29 -0.31 4.22 -17.18
CA GLU A 29 -0.85 4.11 -18.55
C GLU A 29 -1.42 2.71 -18.83
N HIS A 30 -0.80 1.65 -18.30
CA HIS A 30 -1.35 0.29 -18.37
C HIS A 30 -2.66 0.17 -17.61
N PHE A 31 -2.73 0.72 -16.39
CA PHE A 31 -3.95 0.79 -15.60
C PHE A 31 -5.04 1.59 -16.33
N LYS A 32 -4.70 2.76 -16.87
CA LYS A 32 -5.64 3.60 -17.63
C LYS A 32 -6.23 2.85 -18.82
N LYS A 33 -5.39 2.19 -19.63
CA LYS A 33 -5.83 1.38 -20.79
C LYS A 33 -6.76 0.23 -20.38
N MET A 34 -6.52 -0.39 -19.21
CA MET A 34 -7.41 -1.43 -18.66
C MET A 34 -8.80 -0.85 -18.37
N VAL A 35 -8.87 0.29 -17.68
CA VAL A 35 -10.12 0.98 -17.34
C VAL A 35 -10.85 1.45 -18.61
N GLU A 36 -10.15 2.08 -19.55
CA GLU A 36 -10.71 2.52 -20.83
C GLU A 36 -11.37 1.37 -21.60
N LYS A 37 -10.68 0.23 -21.68
CA LYS A 37 -11.19 -0.96 -22.36
C LYS A 37 -12.42 -1.53 -21.67
N GLU A 38 -12.44 -1.55 -20.35
CA GLU A 38 -13.51 -2.18 -19.58
C GLU A 38 -14.81 -1.38 -19.60
N PHE A 39 -14.72 -0.06 -19.40
CA PHE A 39 -15.89 0.81 -19.35
C PHE A 39 -16.20 1.47 -20.70
N ASN A 40 -15.46 1.13 -21.76
CA ASN A 40 -15.55 1.75 -23.08
C ASN A 40 -15.45 3.28 -23.00
N LEU A 41 -14.44 3.75 -22.26
CA LEU A 41 -14.12 5.16 -22.02
C LEU A 41 -12.83 5.55 -22.72
N LYS A 42 -12.58 6.86 -22.80
CA LYS A 42 -11.32 7.42 -23.28
C LYS A 42 -10.96 8.64 -22.43
N PHE A 43 -9.75 8.64 -21.88
CA PHE A 43 -9.23 9.74 -21.08
C PHE A 43 -8.12 10.46 -21.85
N ASN A 44 -8.28 11.77 -22.05
CA ASN A 44 -7.31 12.61 -22.76
C ASN A 44 -6.11 12.99 -21.90
N ASP A 45 -6.30 13.08 -20.58
CA ASP A 45 -5.26 13.37 -19.62
C ASP A 45 -5.48 12.66 -18.27
N TYR A 46 -4.54 12.87 -17.36
CA TYR A 46 -4.59 12.32 -16.01
C TYR A 46 -5.79 12.85 -15.21
N TRP A 47 -6.19 14.10 -15.44
CA TRP A 47 -7.23 14.77 -14.68
C TRP A 47 -8.61 14.21 -14.99
N GLU A 48 -8.88 13.84 -16.25
CA GLU A 48 -10.10 13.13 -16.61
C GLU A 48 -10.19 11.76 -15.93
N LEU A 49 -9.08 11.00 -15.85
CA LEU A 49 -9.03 9.73 -15.12
C LEU A 49 -9.25 9.94 -13.62
N GLN A 50 -8.64 10.98 -13.03
CA GLN A 50 -8.79 11.31 -11.62
C GLN A 50 -10.21 11.77 -11.28
N GLU A 51 -10.83 12.58 -12.13
CA GLU A 51 -12.21 13.00 -11.96
C GLU A 51 -13.16 11.79 -12.04
N TRP A 52 -12.92 10.89 -12.98
CA TRP A 52 -13.66 9.65 -13.09
C TRP A 52 -13.50 8.76 -11.85
N SER A 53 -12.28 8.60 -11.33
CA SER A 53 -12.03 7.76 -10.14
C SER A 53 -12.71 8.30 -8.89
N CYS A 54 -12.79 9.63 -8.75
CA CYS A 54 -13.52 10.27 -7.65
C CYS A 54 -15.05 10.25 -7.83
N LYS A 55 -15.58 10.10 -9.05
CA LYS A 55 -17.03 9.95 -9.24
C LYS A 55 -17.48 8.50 -9.10
N ASN A 56 -16.65 7.56 -9.52
CA ASN A 56 -16.92 6.13 -9.64
C ASN A 56 -16.02 5.31 -8.69
N TYR A 57 -16.03 5.65 -7.39
CA TYR A 57 -15.17 5.02 -6.39
C TYR A 57 -15.25 3.47 -6.36
N PRO A 58 -16.46 2.84 -6.33
CA PRO A 58 -16.54 1.38 -6.30
C PRO A 58 -15.91 0.73 -7.53
N GLU A 59 -16.20 1.25 -8.72
CA GLU A 59 -15.69 0.76 -10.00
C GLU A 59 -14.18 0.94 -10.09
N PHE A 60 -13.67 2.11 -9.69
CA PHE A 60 -12.23 2.37 -9.67
C PHE A 60 -11.47 1.41 -8.75
N TRP A 61 -11.95 1.20 -7.53
CA TRP A 61 -11.28 0.32 -6.56
C TRP A 61 -11.42 -1.16 -6.91
N ASP A 62 -12.49 -1.56 -7.59
CA ASP A 62 -12.61 -2.88 -8.23
C ASP A 62 -11.52 -3.08 -9.30
N CYS A 63 -11.30 -2.09 -10.17
CA CYS A 63 -10.22 -2.14 -11.15
C CYS A 63 -8.85 -2.21 -10.49
N VAL A 64 -8.61 -1.43 -9.41
CA VAL A 64 -7.35 -1.48 -8.66
C VAL A 64 -7.11 -2.88 -8.10
N TRP A 65 -8.14 -3.49 -7.49
CA TRP A 65 -8.05 -4.84 -6.95
C TRP A 65 -7.66 -5.87 -8.01
N ARG A 66 -8.27 -5.80 -9.20
CA ARG A 66 -7.97 -6.71 -10.31
C ARG A 66 -6.63 -6.41 -10.99
N PHE A 67 -6.26 -5.15 -11.12
CA PHE A 67 -5.02 -4.74 -11.75
C PHE A 67 -3.80 -5.24 -10.97
N PHE A 68 -3.85 -5.18 -9.64
CA PHE A 68 -2.77 -5.68 -8.77
C PHE A 68 -2.83 -7.18 -8.51
N ASP A 69 -3.86 -7.87 -9.04
CA ASP A 69 -4.10 -9.30 -8.83
C ASP A 69 -4.03 -9.67 -7.34
N ILE A 70 -4.86 -8.99 -6.53
CA ILE A 70 -4.86 -9.15 -5.08
C ILE A 70 -5.28 -10.58 -4.71
N ILE A 71 -4.40 -11.27 -4.00
CA ILE A 71 -4.64 -12.62 -3.50
C ILE A 71 -5.59 -12.56 -2.31
N HIS A 72 -6.66 -13.34 -2.36
CA HIS A 72 -7.66 -13.41 -1.30
C HIS A 72 -8.27 -14.81 -1.16
N SER A 73 -8.63 -15.16 0.08
CA SER A 73 -9.29 -16.43 0.42
C SER A 73 -10.81 -16.37 0.31
N LYS A 74 -11.40 -15.18 0.42
CA LYS A 74 -12.84 -14.92 0.23
C LYS A 74 -13.00 -13.63 -0.57
N PRO A 75 -13.79 -13.61 -1.66
CA PRO A 75 -14.05 -12.42 -2.45
C PRO A 75 -14.89 -11.40 -1.67
N TYR A 76 -14.88 -10.14 -2.08
CA TYR A 76 -15.81 -9.14 -1.56
C TYR A 76 -17.21 -9.34 -2.15
N SER A 77 -18.23 -8.98 -1.37
CA SER A 77 -19.62 -8.84 -1.83
C SER A 77 -19.91 -7.43 -2.35
N GLN A 78 -19.20 -6.43 -1.83
CA GLN A 78 -19.36 -5.03 -2.19
C GLN A 78 -18.04 -4.28 -1.94
N VAL A 79 -17.59 -3.47 -2.91
CA VAL A 79 -16.34 -2.71 -2.78
C VAL A 79 -16.46 -1.56 -1.79
N TYR A 80 -17.56 -0.80 -1.83
CA TYR A 80 -17.79 0.31 -0.92
C TYR A 80 -19.29 0.57 -0.75
N ASP A 81 -19.73 0.80 0.49
CA ASP A 81 -21.11 1.25 0.77
C ASP A 81 -21.17 2.76 0.98
N ARG A 82 -21.82 3.46 0.05
CA ARG A 82 -22.02 4.91 0.11
C ARG A 82 -23.05 5.34 1.16
N LYS A 83 -23.81 4.40 1.75
CA LYS A 83 -24.89 4.71 2.70
C LYS A 83 -24.38 5.06 4.10
N ASN A 84 -23.21 4.53 4.47
CA ASN A 84 -22.64 4.76 5.79
C ASN A 84 -21.87 6.08 5.82
N GLY A 85 -21.98 6.79 6.95
CA GLY A 85 -21.14 7.96 7.22
C GLY A 85 -19.67 7.59 7.34
N PHE A 86 -18.80 8.61 7.37
CA PHE A 86 -17.35 8.45 7.43
C PHE A 86 -16.87 7.50 8.55
N GLU A 87 -17.53 7.52 9.70
CA GLU A 87 -17.17 6.69 10.87
C GLU A 87 -17.49 5.20 10.70
N SER A 88 -18.28 4.82 9.69
CA SER A 88 -18.74 3.44 9.46
C SER A 88 -18.49 2.97 8.01
N MET A 89 -17.48 3.55 7.35
CA MET A 89 -17.08 3.16 6.01
C MET A 89 -16.58 1.71 5.99
N GLU A 90 -17.26 0.86 5.22
CA GLU A 90 -16.85 -0.51 4.96
C GLU A 90 -16.29 -0.62 3.54
N TRP A 91 -15.02 -1.00 3.43
CA TRP A 91 -14.34 -1.28 2.16
C TRP A 91 -14.20 -2.79 1.96
N PHE A 92 -14.42 -3.26 0.73
CA PHE A 92 -14.31 -4.66 0.32
C PHE A 92 -15.03 -5.59 1.30
N LYS A 93 -16.30 -5.30 1.55
CA LYS A 93 -17.16 -6.03 2.48
C LYS A 93 -17.07 -7.52 2.20
N ASP A 94 -17.02 -8.32 3.26
CA ASP A 94 -16.86 -9.78 3.24
C ASP A 94 -15.51 -10.33 2.77
N ALA A 95 -14.65 -9.52 2.13
CA ALA A 95 -13.37 -10.02 1.65
C ALA A 95 -12.49 -10.48 2.80
N ARG A 96 -11.71 -11.53 2.53
CA ARG A 96 -10.72 -12.04 3.46
C ARG A 96 -9.41 -12.27 2.73
N LEU A 97 -8.42 -11.44 3.05
CA LEU A 97 -7.06 -11.49 2.52
C LEU A 97 -6.04 -11.48 3.66
N ASN A 98 -4.78 -11.78 3.33
CA ASN A 98 -3.66 -11.55 4.23
C ASN A 98 -2.65 -10.60 3.57
N TYR A 99 -2.21 -9.58 4.31
CA TYR A 99 -1.25 -8.60 3.82
C TYR A 99 0.12 -9.23 3.52
N ALA A 100 0.62 -10.07 4.41
CA ALA A 100 1.90 -10.74 4.23
C ALA A 100 1.85 -11.75 3.08
N GLU A 101 0.72 -12.43 2.84
CA GLU A 101 0.53 -13.31 1.68
C GLU A 101 0.70 -12.56 0.34
N ASN A 102 0.13 -11.36 0.23
CA ASN A 102 0.23 -10.55 -0.97
C ASN A 102 1.65 -10.03 -1.23
N LEU A 103 2.38 -9.63 -0.19
CA LEU A 103 3.77 -9.17 -0.33
C LEU A 103 4.76 -10.33 -0.51
N LEU A 104 4.53 -11.42 0.20
CA LEU A 104 5.29 -12.65 0.08
C LEU A 104 4.59 -13.53 -0.94
N LYS A 105 4.28 -13.10 -2.15
CA LYS A 105 3.81 -14.04 -3.20
C LYS A 105 4.97 -14.67 -3.99
N TYR A 106 6.08 -13.95 -4.10
CA TYR A 106 7.28 -14.39 -4.79
C TYR A 106 8.18 -15.27 -3.90
N ARG A 107 8.82 -16.26 -4.50
CA ARG A 107 9.68 -17.27 -3.84
C ARG A 107 10.92 -17.57 -4.69
N ASP A 108 11.41 -16.56 -5.37
CA ASP A 108 12.52 -16.65 -6.31
C ASP A 108 13.78 -16.04 -5.71
N SER A 109 14.86 -16.08 -6.50
CA SER A 109 16.15 -15.53 -6.17
C SER A 109 16.26 -14.02 -6.39
N GLU A 110 15.19 -13.35 -6.85
CA GLU A 110 15.22 -11.89 -7.05
C GLU A 110 15.32 -11.17 -5.71
N ILE A 111 15.99 -10.02 -5.72
CA ILE A 111 16.26 -9.26 -4.51
C ILE A 111 14.98 -8.58 -4.02
N ALA A 112 14.58 -8.91 -2.79
CA ALA A 112 13.45 -8.28 -2.10
C ALA A 112 13.90 -7.12 -1.22
N ILE A 113 15.04 -7.26 -0.53
CA ILE A 113 15.54 -6.26 0.42
C ILE A 113 17.02 -6.01 0.16
N ILE A 114 17.37 -4.73 0.09
CA ILE A 114 18.75 -4.26 0.19
C ILE A 114 18.87 -3.58 1.56
N SER A 115 19.58 -4.23 2.48
CA SER A 115 19.77 -3.74 3.84
C SER A 115 21.17 -3.16 3.97
N THR A 116 21.29 -1.93 4.44
CA THR A 116 22.57 -1.29 4.73
C THR A 116 22.63 -0.81 6.18
N ASN A 117 23.83 -0.64 6.72
CA ASN A 117 24.06 -0.15 8.07
C ASN A 117 25.04 1.02 8.09
N ALA A 118 25.30 1.57 9.29
CA ALA A 118 26.22 2.70 9.46
C ALA A 118 27.71 2.36 9.20
N GLU A 119 28.03 1.08 9.01
CA GLU A 119 29.36 0.59 8.66
C GLU A 119 29.49 0.31 7.16
N ASP A 120 28.53 0.79 6.35
CA ASP A 120 28.41 0.58 4.91
C ASP A 120 28.37 -0.90 4.49
N VAL A 121 28.02 -1.81 5.41
CA VAL A 121 27.81 -3.22 5.10
C VAL A 121 26.45 -3.37 4.44
N THR A 122 26.45 -3.82 3.20
CA THR A 122 25.24 -4.07 2.42
C THR A 122 24.96 -5.55 2.31
N GLU A 123 23.73 -5.93 2.65
CA GLU A 123 23.21 -7.27 2.48
C GLU A 123 22.04 -7.28 1.50
N TYR A 124 22.00 -8.34 0.69
CA TYR A 124 20.95 -8.57 -0.30
C TYR A 124 20.17 -9.80 0.12
N ILE A 125 18.87 -9.62 0.35
CA ILE A 125 17.97 -10.70 0.75
C ILE A 125 17.01 -10.97 -0.42
N SER A 126 16.99 -12.21 -0.91
CA SER A 126 16.07 -12.63 -1.95
C SER A 126 14.63 -12.81 -1.43
N TYR A 127 13.65 -12.88 -2.32
CA TYR A 127 12.27 -13.22 -1.94
C TYR A 127 12.15 -14.58 -1.27
N GLU A 128 12.89 -15.59 -1.73
CA GLU A 128 12.98 -16.89 -1.09
C GLU A 128 13.51 -16.80 0.36
N GLN A 129 14.64 -16.09 0.56
CA GLN A 129 15.23 -15.91 1.89
C GLN A 129 14.29 -15.14 2.82
N LEU A 130 13.70 -14.05 2.34
CA LEU A 130 12.72 -13.27 3.09
C LEU A 130 11.54 -14.14 3.54
N TYR A 131 11.00 -14.99 2.65
CA TYR A 131 9.91 -15.88 3.03
C TYR A 131 10.31 -16.86 4.12
N ASN A 132 11.48 -17.49 3.98
CA ASN A 132 11.97 -18.47 4.95
C ASN A 132 12.19 -17.82 6.33
N GLU A 133 12.78 -16.63 6.38
CA GLU A 133 12.96 -15.87 7.62
C GLU A 133 11.62 -15.52 8.25
N VAL A 134 10.66 -14.98 7.48
CA VAL A 134 9.31 -14.69 8.00
C VAL A 134 8.64 -15.96 8.52
N HIS A 135 8.81 -17.10 7.84
CA HIS A 135 8.25 -18.39 8.28
C HIS A 135 8.80 -18.82 9.64
N VAL A 136 10.09 -18.62 9.90
CA VAL A 136 10.72 -18.90 11.20
C VAL A 136 10.08 -18.04 12.29
N TYR A 137 9.91 -16.74 12.05
CA TYR A 137 9.28 -15.81 13.00
C TYR A 137 7.81 -16.18 13.27
N VAL A 138 7.06 -16.54 12.23
CA VAL A 138 5.67 -17.02 12.36
C VAL A 138 5.60 -18.25 13.26
N LYS A 139 6.51 -19.21 13.07
CA LYS A 139 6.57 -20.41 13.89
C LYS A 139 6.90 -20.09 15.35
N ALA A 140 7.87 -19.22 15.59
CA ALA A 140 8.22 -18.76 16.93
C ALA A 140 7.03 -18.08 17.63
N MET A 141 6.39 -17.11 16.97
CA MET A 141 5.23 -16.40 17.51
C MET A 141 4.06 -17.34 17.85
N ARG A 142 3.78 -18.32 16.99
CA ARG A 142 2.73 -19.32 17.26
C ARG A 142 3.08 -20.24 18.42
N ASN A 143 4.35 -20.62 18.57
CA ASN A 143 4.81 -21.44 19.70
C ASN A 143 4.69 -20.70 21.04
N GLU A 144 4.92 -19.38 21.04
CA GLU A 144 4.66 -18.50 22.18
C GLU A 144 3.16 -18.20 22.41
N GLY A 145 2.28 -18.84 21.65
CA GLY A 145 0.83 -18.74 21.83
C GLY A 145 0.19 -17.48 21.25
N ILE A 146 0.91 -16.70 20.43
CA ILE A 146 0.38 -15.50 19.78
C ILE A 146 -0.65 -15.89 18.72
N ARG A 147 -1.80 -15.22 18.77
CA ARG A 147 -2.97 -15.48 17.91
C ARG A 147 -3.46 -14.20 17.24
N LYS A 148 -4.36 -14.39 16.28
CA LYS A 148 -5.09 -13.30 15.63
C LYS A 148 -5.68 -12.35 16.67
N GLY A 149 -5.45 -11.05 16.50
CA GLY A 149 -5.93 -9.99 17.38
C GLY A 149 -5.04 -9.69 18.59
N ASN A 150 -3.98 -10.46 18.86
CA ASN A 150 -2.98 -10.04 19.85
C ASN A 150 -2.14 -8.89 19.29
N SER A 151 -1.71 -7.98 20.18
CA SER A 151 -0.85 -6.86 19.80
C SER A 151 0.62 -7.21 20.07
N ILE A 152 1.49 -6.90 19.11
CA ILE A 152 2.93 -7.05 19.19
C ILE A 152 3.55 -5.66 19.11
N ALA A 153 4.17 -5.23 20.21
CA ALA A 153 4.92 -3.99 20.26
C ALA A 153 6.38 -4.26 19.86
N CYS A 154 6.90 -3.47 18.93
CA CYS A 154 8.25 -3.57 18.41
C CYS A 154 9.06 -2.34 18.79
N TYR A 155 10.24 -2.58 19.37
CA TYR A 155 11.24 -1.56 19.65
C TYR A 155 12.53 -1.93 18.92
N LEU A 156 12.59 -1.60 17.63
CA LEU A 156 13.72 -1.89 16.75
C LEU A 156 14.06 -0.69 15.89
N LEU A 157 15.33 -0.61 15.48
CA LEU A 157 15.79 0.30 14.43
C LEU A 157 15.25 -0.14 13.06
N ASN A 158 15.41 0.70 12.05
CA ASN A 158 15.14 0.35 10.65
C ASN A 158 16.14 -0.70 10.16
N LYS A 159 15.91 -1.96 10.52
CA LYS A 159 16.68 -3.13 10.11
C LYS A 159 15.77 -4.19 9.49
N LYS A 160 16.35 -5.09 8.70
CA LYS A 160 15.65 -6.23 8.07
C LYS A 160 14.83 -7.06 9.07
N GLU A 161 15.31 -7.24 10.30
CA GLU A 161 14.61 -8.01 11.34
C GLU A 161 13.28 -7.37 11.75
N ALA A 162 13.20 -6.03 11.73
CA ALA A 162 11.94 -5.33 12.01
C ALA A 162 10.90 -5.62 10.92
N LEU A 163 11.33 -5.70 9.66
CA LEU A 163 10.47 -6.09 8.54
C LEU A 163 10.03 -7.56 8.64
N PHE A 164 10.95 -8.47 9.02
CA PHE A 164 10.62 -9.88 9.23
C PHE A 164 9.57 -10.06 10.33
N ALA A 165 9.76 -9.39 11.47
CA ALA A 165 8.82 -9.41 12.58
C ALA A 165 7.46 -8.80 12.21
N PHE A 166 7.44 -7.68 11.48
CA PHE A 166 6.21 -7.08 10.98
C PHE A 166 5.43 -8.03 10.06
N LEU A 167 6.09 -8.59 9.05
CA LEU A 167 5.45 -9.52 8.11
C LEU A 167 4.97 -10.78 8.81
N ALA A 168 5.71 -11.32 9.78
CA ALA A 168 5.26 -12.45 10.59
C ALA A 168 4.02 -12.12 11.42
N THR A 169 3.99 -10.93 12.03
CA THR A 169 2.84 -10.41 12.79
C THR A 169 1.59 -10.33 11.91
N ALA A 170 1.74 -9.75 10.71
CA ALA A 170 0.67 -9.65 9.72
C ALA A 170 0.21 -11.03 9.22
N ALA A 171 1.14 -11.97 9.00
CA ALA A 171 0.84 -13.32 8.54
C ALA A 171 -0.04 -14.12 9.52
N ILE A 172 0.12 -13.92 10.82
CA ILE A 172 -0.71 -14.59 11.85
C ILE A 172 -1.98 -13.80 12.20
N GLY A 173 -2.17 -12.61 11.61
CA GLY A 173 -3.31 -11.73 11.90
C GLY A 173 -3.23 -11.04 13.27
N ALA A 174 -2.03 -10.96 13.85
CA ALA A 174 -1.76 -10.13 15.01
C ALA A 174 -1.65 -8.65 14.60
N VAL A 175 -1.73 -7.75 15.57
CA VAL A 175 -1.67 -6.30 15.38
C VAL A 175 -0.25 -5.84 15.66
N TRP A 176 0.41 -5.28 14.64
CA TRP A 176 1.73 -4.69 14.80
C TRP A 176 1.64 -3.26 15.33
N CYS A 177 2.47 -2.97 16.33
CA CYS A 177 2.71 -1.62 16.82
C CYS A 177 4.22 -1.41 16.91
N SER A 178 4.73 -0.27 16.43
CA SER A 178 6.15 0.06 16.51
C SER A 178 6.32 1.44 17.12
N CYS A 179 7.36 1.62 17.92
CA CYS A 179 7.77 2.92 18.42
C CYS A 179 9.18 3.26 17.92
N LEU A 180 9.43 4.55 17.73
CA LEU A 180 10.75 5.02 17.32
C LEU A 180 11.75 4.72 18.43
N PRO A 181 12.95 4.19 18.10
CA PRO A 181 13.96 3.78 19.09
C PRO A 181 14.62 4.94 19.84
N PHE A 182 14.22 6.18 19.54
CA PHE A 182 14.66 7.39 20.24
C PHE A 182 13.63 7.84 21.29
N MET A 183 12.49 7.15 21.41
CA MET A 183 11.50 7.42 22.46
C MET A 183 12.01 6.90 23.80
N GLY A 184 12.08 7.78 24.80
CA GLY A 184 12.48 7.41 26.16
C GLY A 184 11.46 6.48 26.83
N ALA A 185 11.90 5.77 27.86
CA ALA A 185 11.06 4.81 28.61
C ALA A 185 9.88 5.46 29.38
N ARG A 186 9.86 6.79 29.48
CA ARG A 186 8.75 7.56 30.07
C ARG A 186 8.49 8.76 29.16
N VAL A 187 7.24 8.88 28.70
CA VAL A 187 6.64 10.09 28.14
C VAL A 187 5.61 10.58 29.15
#